data_AF-A0A3A8AGQ9-F1
#
_entry.id   AF-A0A3A8AGQ9-F1
#
_cell.length_a   1.000
_cell.length_b   1.000
_cell.length_c   1.000
_cell.angle_alpha   90.00
_cell.angle_beta   90.00
_cell.angle_gamma   90.00
#
_symmetry.space_group_name_H-M   'P 1'
#
loop_
_entity.id
_entity.type
_entity.pdbx_description
1 polymer ?
#
loop_
_entity_poly.entity_id
_entity_poly.type
_entity_poly.pdbx_seq_one_letter_code
_entity_poly.pdbx_strand_id
1 'polypeptide(L)'
;MALYRSIGANGPVVSLRRAIALTEYELLWGRDYVPDGTACRLAEVRPFLTITYRLPRPRAALDGGTQAKWSTFIAGITAHEHVHGALMRGMVDDIIGETLGLVVTDDPGCQKIRAEVERRVIAAHARYKAKNRAFEQSEMAPGGNVQRLVLGLVK
;
A
#
# COMPACT_ATOMS: atom_id res chain seq x y z
N MET A 1 -2.70 -17.15 -23.89
CA MET A 1 -4.09 -17.25 -23.36
C MET A 1 -4.29 -18.19 -22.16
N ALA A 2 -3.86 -19.45 -22.18
CA ALA A 2 -4.10 -20.39 -21.06
C ALA A 2 -3.47 -19.93 -19.73
N LEU A 3 -2.24 -19.41 -19.79
CA LEU A 3 -1.51 -18.87 -18.63
C LEU A 3 -2.29 -17.72 -17.96
N TYR A 4 -2.75 -16.72 -18.71
CA TYR A 4 -3.48 -15.58 -18.17
C TYR A 4 -4.84 -15.99 -17.55
N ARG A 5 -5.56 -16.94 -18.16
CA ARG A 5 -6.77 -17.50 -17.53
C ARG A 5 -6.47 -18.18 -16.20
N SER A 6 -5.35 -18.91 -16.11
CA SER A 6 -4.91 -19.55 -14.87
C SER A 6 -4.62 -18.53 -13.77
N ILE A 7 -4.00 -17.39 -14.12
CA ILE A 7 -3.81 -16.26 -13.18
C ILE A 7 -5.16 -15.79 -12.65
N GLY A 8 -6.12 -15.50 -13.53
CA GLY A 8 -7.46 -15.04 -13.12
C GLY A 8 -8.22 -16.06 -12.25
N ALA A 9 -8.03 -17.36 -12.48
CA ALA A 9 -8.69 -18.41 -11.71
C ALA A 9 -8.06 -18.63 -10.32
N ASN A 10 -6.74 -18.40 -10.18
CA ASN A 10 -5.98 -18.71 -8.97
C ASN A 10 -5.47 -17.48 -8.20
N GLY A 11 -5.70 -16.27 -8.72
CA GLY A 11 -5.25 -15.02 -8.12
C GLY A 11 -5.94 -14.72 -6.78
N PRO A 12 -5.37 -13.84 -5.94
CA PRO A 12 -5.94 -13.49 -4.64
C PRO A 12 -7.36 -12.93 -4.78
N VAL A 13 -8.23 -13.27 -3.83
CA VAL A 13 -9.60 -12.74 -3.77
C VAL A 13 -9.58 -11.38 -3.10
N VAL A 14 -10.03 -10.36 -3.83
CA VAL A 14 -10.18 -8.99 -3.35
C VAL A 14 -11.66 -8.62 -3.50
N SER A 15 -12.36 -8.54 -2.37
CA SER A 15 -13.83 -8.43 -2.35
C SER A 15 -14.48 -9.57 -3.17
N LEU A 16 -15.28 -9.25 -4.18
CA LEU A 16 -15.98 -10.23 -5.02
C LEU A 16 -15.21 -10.66 -6.28
N ARG A 17 -13.96 -10.20 -6.46
CA ARG A 17 -13.17 -10.44 -7.69
C ARG A 17 -11.79 -10.99 -7.36
N ARG A 18 -11.17 -11.66 -8.35
CA ARG A 18 -9.77 -12.07 -8.25
C ARG A 18 -8.87 -11.04 -8.91
N ALA A 19 -7.77 -10.70 -8.26
CA ALA A 19 -6.73 -9.82 -8.79
C ALA A 19 -5.56 -10.64 -9.37
N ILE A 20 -4.73 -10.00 -10.20
CA ILE A 20 -3.50 -10.63 -10.74
C ILE A 20 -2.46 -10.78 -9.63
N ALA A 21 -2.30 -9.72 -8.85
CA ALA A 21 -1.41 -9.60 -7.72
C ALA A 21 -2.11 -8.75 -6.65
N LEU A 22 -1.54 -8.71 -5.45
CA LEU A 22 -2.08 -7.94 -4.34
C LEU A 22 -0.97 -7.50 -3.40
N THR A 23 -0.92 -6.21 -3.12
CA THR A 23 -0.15 -5.63 -2.01
C THR A 23 -1.06 -5.31 -0.84
N GLU A 24 -0.73 -5.84 0.33
CA GLU A 24 -1.42 -5.56 1.59
C GLU A 24 -0.43 -5.03 2.62
N TYR A 25 -0.93 -4.38 3.67
CA TYR A 25 -0.11 -3.95 4.78
C TYR A 25 -0.78 -4.18 6.13
N GLU A 26 0.05 -4.39 7.13
CA GLU A 26 -0.31 -4.33 8.55
C GLU A 26 0.49 -3.20 9.18
N LEU A 27 -0.17 -2.37 9.98
CA LEU A 27 0.43 -1.20 10.60
C LEU A 27 0.05 -1.11 12.07
N LEU A 28 1.04 -1.30 12.93
CA LEU A 28 0.92 -1.12 14.38
C LEU A 28 1.67 0.14 14.81
N TRP A 29 1.28 0.71 15.94
CA TRP A 29 1.85 1.96 16.45
C TRP A 29 2.21 1.86 17.93
N GLY A 30 3.44 2.21 18.27
CA GLY A 30 3.83 2.66 19.60
C GLY A 30 3.75 4.19 19.65
N ARG A 31 3.11 4.74 20.68
CA ARG A 31 3.00 6.19 20.88
C ARG A 31 3.20 6.52 22.36
N ASP A 32 4.00 7.54 22.64
CA ASP A 32 4.24 8.01 24.00
C ASP A 32 3.64 9.40 24.23
N TYR A 33 2.59 9.47 25.04
CA TYR A 33 1.89 10.69 25.37
C TYR A 33 2.30 11.12 26.79
N VAL A 34 2.98 12.25 26.89
CA VAL A 34 3.59 12.74 28.12
C VAL A 34 2.89 14.03 28.54
N PRO A 35 2.24 14.07 29.72
CA PRO A 35 1.75 15.32 30.31
C PRO A 35 2.87 16.33 30.50
N ASP A 36 2.60 17.60 30.19
CA ASP A 36 3.55 18.71 30.26
C ASP A 36 2.86 19.94 30.88
N GLY A 37 2.87 20.02 32.20
CA GLY A 37 2.07 21.01 32.95
C GLY A 37 0.57 20.80 32.72
N THR A 38 -0.10 21.80 32.16
CA THR A 38 -1.51 21.67 31.74
C THR A 38 -1.65 21.12 30.33
N ALA A 39 -0.57 20.96 29.57
CA ALA A 39 -0.57 20.43 28.21
C ALA A 39 -0.29 18.92 28.19
N CYS A 40 -0.37 18.32 27.01
CA CYS A 40 0.19 17.01 26.72
C CYS A 40 0.97 17.04 25.41
N ARG A 41 2.06 16.27 25.35
CA ARG A 41 2.97 16.13 24.20
C ARG A 41 3.00 14.70 23.70
N LEU A 42 3.00 14.49 22.39
CA LEU A 42 3.35 13.20 21.78
C LEU A 42 4.87 13.14 21.62
N ALA A 43 5.55 12.59 22.62
CA ALA A 43 7.00 12.56 22.69
C ALA A 43 7.62 11.58 21.69
N GLU A 44 6.96 10.44 21.44
CA GLU A 44 7.47 9.40 20.55
C GLU A 44 6.39 8.81 19.65
N VAL A 45 6.78 8.48 18.42
CA VAL A 45 5.94 7.80 17.42
C VAL A 45 6.77 6.68 16.78
N ARG A 46 6.39 5.42 17.04
CA ARG A 46 7.06 4.22 16.52
C ARG A 46 6.10 3.42 15.63
N PRO A 47 6.18 3.52 14.29
CA PRO A 47 5.45 2.64 13.40
C PRO A 47 6.08 1.25 13.32
N PHE A 48 5.24 0.23 13.18
CA PHE A 48 5.64 -1.11 12.76
C PHE A 48 4.82 -1.45 11.51
N LEU A 49 5.43 -1.26 10.35
CA LEU A 49 4.80 -1.47 9.05
C LEU A 49 5.31 -2.78 8.42
N THR A 50 4.40 -3.72 8.20
CA THR A 50 4.64 -4.92 7.40
C THR A 50 3.92 -4.77 6.07
N ILE A 51 4.61 -4.95 4.95
CA ILE A 51 4.02 -4.94 3.60
C ILE A 51 4.18 -6.34 3.01
N THR A 52 3.09 -6.92 2.54
CA THR A 52 3.04 -8.25 1.94
C THR A 52 2.67 -8.15 0.47
N TYR A 53 3.53 -8.70 -0.40
CA TYR A 53 3.30 -8.78 -1.84
C TYR A 53 2.90 -10.20 -2.25
N ARG A 54 1.73 -10.35 -2.88
CA ARG A 54 1.26 -11.62 -3.44
C ARG A 54 1.35 -11.55 -4.97
N LEU A 55 2.32 -12.27 -5.54
CA LEU A 55 2.60 -12.27 -6.97
C LEU A 55 2.24 -13.63 -7.60
N PRO A 56 1.82 -13.66 -8.88
CA PRO A 56 1.55 -14.92 -9.57
C PRO A 56 2.86 -15.66 -9.85
N ARG A 57 2.84 -17.00 -9.72
CA ARG A 57 3.99 -17.87 -9.96
C ARG A 57 3.60 -19.10 -10.80
N PRO A 58 4.29 -19.42 -11.90
CA PRO A 58 4.02 -20.63 -12.67
C PRO A 58 4.38 -21.87 -11.84
N ARG A 59 3.54 -22.90 -11.91
CA ARG A 59 3.78 -24.18 -11.22
C ARG A 59 4.73 -25.13 -11.97
N ALA A 60 4.90 -24.92 -13.27
CA ALA A 60 5.76 -25.70 -14.14
C ALA A 60 6.62 -24.76 -14.99
N ALA A 61 7.69 -25.30 -15.58
CA ALA A 61 8.49 -24.58 -16.56
C ALA A 61 7.63 -24.15 -17.75
N LEU A 62 7.86 -22.94 -18.25
CA LEU A 62 7.22 -22.42 -19.45
C LEU A 62 8.11 -22.70 -20.66
N ASP A 63 7.52 -22.90 -21.84
CA ASP A 63 8.29 -22.95 -23.09
C ASP A 63 9.03 -21.62 -23.33
N GLY A 64 10.07 -21.62 -24.17
CA GLY A 64 10.97 -20.46 -24.30
C GLY A 64 10.25 -19.15 -24.72
N GLY A 65 9.28 -19.24 -25.64
CA GLY A 65 8.52 -18.07 -26.08
C GLY A 65 7.60 -17.51 -24.98
N THR A 66 6.94 -18.40 -24.24
CA THR A 66 6.07 -18.04 -23.11
C THR A 66 6.89 -17.55 -21.91
N GLN A 67 8.06 -18.13 -21.67
CA GLN A 67 8.96 -17.74 -20.59
C GLN A 67 9.46 -16.30 -20.76
N ALA A 68 9.84 -15.88 -21.96
CA ALA A 68 10.28 -14.50 -22.21
C ALA A 68 9.16 -13.49 -21.94
N LYS A 69 7.94 -13.76 -22.44
CA LYS A 69 6.76 -12.91 -22.20
C LYS A 69 6.40 -12.87 -20.72
N TRP A 70 6.47 -14.02 -20.05
CA TRP A 70 6.25 -14.14 -18.61
C TRP A 70 7.24 -13.32 -17.80
N SER A 71 8.55 -13.38 -18.11
CA SER A 71 9.57 -12.61 -17.40
C SER A 71 9.31 -11.11 -17.46
N THR A 72 8.95 -10.57 -18.63
CA THR A 72 8.56 -9.15 -18.78
C THR A 72 7.30 -8.83 -17.99
N PHE A 73 6.28 -9.69 -18.09
CA PHE A 73 5.02 -9.52 -17.38
C PHE A 73 5.22 -9.48 -15.87
N ILE A 74 5.88 -10.48 -15.29
CA ILE A 74 6.03 -10.59 -13.83
C ILE A 74 6.91 -9.48 -13.28
N ALA A 75 7.98 -9.08 -13.98
CA ALA A 75 8.80 -7.96 -13.59
C ALA A 75 8.00 -6.65 -13.54
N GLY A 76 7.15 -6.41 -14.54
CA GLY A 76 6.28 -5.24 -14.57
C GLY A 76 5.22 -5.24 -13.46
N ILE A 77 4.59 -6.40 -13.19
CA ILE A 77 3.63 -6.53 -12.08
C ILE A 77 4.35 -6.36 -10.73
N THR A 78 5.54 -6.92 -10.54
CA THR A 78 6.33 -6.69 -9.31
C THR A 78 6.66 -5.21 -9.12
N ALA A 79 7.07 -4.51 -10.18
CA ALA A 79 7.35 -3.08 -10.11
C ALA A 79 6.09 -2.27 -9.76
N HIS A 80 4.93 -2.64 -10.33
CA HIS A 80 3.63 -2.05 -10.00
C HIS A 80 3.29 -2.23 -8.52
N GLU A 81 3.39 -3.46 -7.99
CA GLU A 81 3.11 -3.74 -6.57
C GLU A 81 4.06 -2.98 -5.64
N HIS A 82 5.34 -2.81 -6.00
CA HIS A 82 6.27 -2.00 -5.22
C HIS A 82 5.89 -0.51 -5.13
N VAL A 83 5.19 0.04 -6.12
CA VAL A 83 4.66 1.41 -6.03
C VAL A 83 3.59 1.50 -4.94
N HIS A 84 2.70 0.51 -4.81
CA HIS A 84 1.76 0.45 -3.69
C HIS A 84 2.48 0.44 -2.34
N GLY A 85 3.53 -0.39 -2.21
CA GLY A 85 4.35 -0.43 -1.01
C GLY A 85 5.02 0.92 -0.69
N ALA A 86 5.52 1.62 -1.71
CA ALA A 86 6.09 2.96 -1.55
C ALA A 86 5.04 3.99 -1.09
N LEU A 87 3.82 3.94 -1.63
CA LEU A 87 2.72 4.80 -1.20
C LEU A 87 2.32 4.54 0.26
N MET A 88 2.32 3.28 0.70
CA MET A 88 2.05 2.91 2.10
C MET A 88 3.16 3.42 3.04
N ARG A 89 4.43 3.36 2.63
CA ARG A 89 5.55 3.96 3.39
C ARG A 89 5.40 5.48 3.47
N GLY A 90 5.10 6.14 2.36
CA GLY A 90 4.87 7.58 2.35
C GLY A 90 3.71 8.02 3.25
N MET A 91 2.64 7.21 3.36
CA MET A 91 1.57 7.45 4.33
C MET A 91 2.08 7.41 5.78
N VAL A 92 2.93 6.45 6.11
CA VAL A 92 3.52 6.32 7.45
C VAL A 92 4.45 7.50 7.75
N ASP A 93 5.26 7.91 6.78
CA ASP A 93 6.13 9.09 6.89
C ASP A 93 5.31 10.37 7.11
N ASP A 94 4.22 10.56 6.34
CA ASP A 94 3.28 11.69 6.52
C ASP A 94 2.72 11.69 7.95
N ILE A 95 2.29 10.54 8.49
CA ILE A 95 1.75 10.44 9.85
C ILE A 95 2.80 10.81 10.89
N ILE A 96 4.04 10.31 10.76
CA ILE A 96 5.12 10.65 11.70
C ILE A 96 5.39 12.16 11.66
N GLY A 97 5.59 12.73 10.46
CA GLY A 97 5.88 14.14 10.29
C GLY A 97 4.76 15.06 10.80
N GLU A 98 3.51 14.61 10.73
CA GLU A 98 2.36 15.37 11.22
C GLU A 98 2.10 15.21 12.72
N THR A 99 2.61 14.17 13.38
CA THR A 99 2.19 13.86 14.77
C THR A 99 3.32 13.92 15.78
N LEU A 100 4.55 13.56 15.40
CA LEU A 100 5.68 13.57 16.32
C LEU A 100 5.93 14.97 16.89
N GLY A 101 6.06 15.07 18.21
CA GLY A 101 6.29 16.35 18.90
C GLY A 101 5.06 17.25 19.00
N LEU A 102 3.88 16.79 18.56
CA LEU A 102 2.64 17.53 18.74
C LEU A 102 2.41 17.85 20.23
N VAL A 103 2.02 19.09 20.53
CA VAL A 103 1.64 19.54 21.86
C VAL A 103 0.22 20.10 21.79
N VAL A 104 -0.63 19.72 22.75
CA VAL A 104 -1.97 20.28 22.93
C VAL A 104 -2.09 20.83 24.34
N THR A 105 -2.48 22.10 24.46
CA THR A 105 -2.66 22.78 25.76
C THR A 105 -3.98 22.38 26.41
N ASP A 106 -4.06 22.59 27.73
CA ASP A 106 -5.24 22.28 28.54
C ASP A 106 -5.73 20.83 28.37
N ASP A 107 -4.77 19.91 28.31
CA ASP A 107 -4.97 18.49 28.10
C ASP A 107 -4.14 17.63 29.08
N PRO A 108 -4.25 17.84 30.41
CA PRO A 108 -3.45 17.09 31.39
C PRO A 108 -3.71 15.57 31.36
N GLY A 109 -4.84 15.14 30.80
CA GLY A 109 -5.19 13.73 30.61
C GLY A 109 -4.87 13.16 29.22
N CYS A 110 -4.20 13.93 28.35
CA CYS A 110 -3.84 13.54 26.98
C CYS A 110 -5.02 13.04 26.13
N GLN A 111 -6.22 13.59 26.32
CA GLN A 111 -7.43 13.20 25.59
C GLN A 111 -7.57 14.00 24.29
N LYS A 112 -7.37 15.32 24.36
CA LYS A 112 -7.47 16.21 23.19
C LYS A 112 -6.38 15.90 22.17
N ILE A 113 -5.15 15.63 22.61
CA ILE A 113 -4.04 15.26 21.72
C ILE A 113 -4.31 13.93 21.00
N ARG A 114 -4.93 12.95 21.66
CA ARG A 114 -5.29 11.67 21.02
C ARG A 114 -6.28 11.88 19.88
N ALA A 115 -7.31 12.70 20.11
CA ALA A 115 -8.28 13.06 19.08
C ALA A 115 -7.62 13.82 17.91
N GLU A 116 -6.69 14.74 18.20
CA GLU A 116 -5.97 15.47 17.15
C GLU A 116 -5.02 14.55 16.35
N VAL A 117 -4.31 13.64 17.01
CA VAL A 117 -3.48 12.61 16.34
C VAL A 117 -4.34 11.74 15.44
N GLU A 118 -5.49 11.26 15.93
CA GLU A 118 -6.43 10.47 15.13
C GLU A 118 -6.92 11.24 13.90
N ARG A 119 -7.29 12.51 14.07
CA ARG A 119 -7.70 13.38 12.96
C ARG A 119 -6.62 13.49 11.88
N ARG A 120 -5.35 13.68 12.26
CA ARG A 120 -4.20 13.73 11.33
C ARG A 120 -3.98 12.39 10.63
N VAL A 121 -4.05 11.28 11.37
CA VAL A 121 -3.93 9.92 10.82
C VAL A 121 -5.01 9.63 9.76
N ILE A 122 -6.26 10.02 10.02
CA ILE A 122 -7.38 9.88 9.07
C ILE A 122 -7.11 10.70 7.80
N ALA A 123 -6.65 11.94 7.94
CA ALA A 123 -6.32 12.80 6.81
C ALA A 123 -5.16 12.22 5.97
N ALA A 124 -4.11 11.71 6.60
CA ALA A 124 -2.99 11.05 5.92
C ALA A 124 -3.45 9.80 5.15
N HIS A 125 -4.29 8.96 5.76
CA HIS A 125 -4.89 7.81 5.07
C HIS A 125 -5.73 8.24 3.86
N ALA A 126 -6.53 9.31 3.98
CA ALA A 126 -7.33 9.82 2.87
C ALA A 126 -6.46 10.26 1.68
N ARG A 127 -5.35 10.99 1.96
CA ARG A 127 -4.38 11.37 0.91
C ARG A 127 -3.71 10.16 0.28
N TYR A 128 -3.30 9.17 1.07
CA TYR A 128 -2.78 7.90 0.57
C TYR A 128 -3.79 7.21 -0.36
N LYS A 129 -5.04 7.05 0.06
CA LYS A 129 -6.09 6.41 -0.75
C LYS A 129 -6.32 7.15 -2.07
N ALA A 130 -6.28 8.48 -2.05
CA ALA A 130 -6.37 9.29 -3.27
C ALA A 130 -5.19 9.04 -4.22
N LYS A 131 -3.95 9.09 -3.72
CA LYS A 131 -2.73 8.80 -4.51
C LYS A 131 -2.77 7.38 -5.08
N ASN A 132 -3.13 6.39 -4.27
CA ASN A 132 -3.24 4.99 -4.67
C ASN A 132 -4.28 4.80 -5.79
N ARG A 133 -5.47 5.40 -5.63
CA ARG A 133 -6.53 5.33 -6.65
C ARG A 133 -6.10 5.99 -7.96
N ALA A 134 -5.42 7.13 -7.91
CA ALA A 134 -4.93 7.81 -9.11
C ALA A 134 -3.88 6.96 -9.86
N PHE A 135 -2.95 6.36 -9.12
CA PHE A 135 -1.95 5.43 -9.68
C PHE A 135 -2.63 4.24 -10.37
N GLU A 136 -3.50 3.51 -9.67
CA GLU A 136 -4.27 2.39 -10.23
C GLU A 136 -5.02 2.76 -11.52
N GLN A 137 -5.71 3.90 -11.51
CA GLN A 137 -6.44 4.38 -12.67
C GLN A 137 -5.53 4.61 -13.87
N SER A 138 -4.33 5.18 -13.66
CA SER A 138 -3.35 5.40 -14.73
C SER A 138 -2.75 4.09 -15.26
N GLU A 139 -2.50 3.12 -14.38
CA GLU A 139 -1.91 1.83 -14.74
C GLU A 139 -2.89 0.94 -15.53
N MET A 140 -4.17 1.00 -15.17
CA MET A 140 -5.24 0.18 -15.74
C MET A 140 -5.96 0.84 -16.93
N ALA A 141 -5.75 2.13 -17.19
CA ALA A 141 -6.34 2.85 -18.30
C ALA A 141 -5.99 2.23 -19.66
N PRO A 142 -6.77 2.52 -20.73
CA PRO A 142 -6.36 2.19 -22.09
C PRO A 142 -4.95 2.75 -22.42
N GLY A 143 -4.05 1.88 -22.86
CA GLY A 143 -2.63 2.17 -23.06
C GLY A 143 -1.79 2.16 -21.79
N GLY A 144 -2.37 1.97 -20.61
CA GLY A 144 -1.70 1.95 -19.30
C GLY A 144 -0.74 0.77 -19.13
N ASN A 145 0.17 0.88 -18.16
CA ASN A 145 1.25 -0.09 -17.97
C ASN A 145 0.76 -1.52 -17.74
N VAL A 146 -0.15 -1.74 -16.78
CA VAL A 146 -0.71 -3.07 -16.50
C VAL A 146 -1.47 -3.60 -17.70
N GLN A 147 -2.22 -2.75 -18.41
CA GLN A 147 -2.90 -3.17 -19.63
C GLN A 147 -1.92 -3.66 -20.71
N ARG A 148 -0.80 -2.92 -20.93
CA ARG A 148 0.25 -3.33 -21.89
C ARG A 148 0.92 -4.63 -21.47
N LEU A 149 1.20 -4.83 -20.18
CA LEU A 149 1.78 -6.06 -19.66
C LEU A 149 0.86 -7.25 -19.91
N VAL A 150 -0.44 -7.12 -19.62
CA VAL A 150 -1.43 -8.16 -19.91
C VAL A 150 -1.49 -8.47 -21.41
N LEU A 151 -1.56 -7.44 -22.28
CA LEU A 151 -1.57 -7.63 -23.72
C LEU A 151 -0.30 -8.31 -24.23
N GLY A 152 0.87 -7.95 -23.70
CA GLY A 152 2.16 -8.56 -24.05
C GLY A 152 2.28 -10.02 -23.61
N LEU A 153 1.61 -10.40 -22.51
CA LEU A 153 1.58 -11.79 -22.05
C LEU A 153 0.67 -12.68 -22.91
N VAL A 154 -0.45 -12.13 -23.41
CA VAL A 154 -1.48 -12.94 -24.07
C VAL A 154 -1.38 -13.00 -25.59
N LYS A 155 -0.76 -12.02 -26.22
CA LYS A 155 -0.37 -12.02 -27.65
C LYS A 155 0.81 -12.94 -27.89
#